data_AF-A0A8T5MTM9-F1
#
_entry.id   AF-A0A8T5MTM9-F1
#
_cell.length_a   1.000
_cell.length_b   1.000
_cell.length_c   1.000
_cell.angle_alpha   90.00
_cell.angle_beta   90.00
_cell.angle_gamma   90.00
#
_symmetry.space_group_name_H-M   'P 1'
#
loop_
_entity.id
_entity.type
_entity.pdbx_description
1 polymer ?
#
loop_
_entity_poly.entity_id
_entity_poly.type
_entity_poly.pdbx_seq_one_letter_code
_entity_poly.pdbx_strand_id
1 'polypeptide(L)'
;MRKNKIIVISTIILFIILVIFLFYPFYISSGECTSEQCLKCIESGGIVTISLCCKSSSDFPRMDLIGACGCSPENSHEVKICDCGENAWNGKTCI
;
A
#
# COMPACT_ATOMS: atom_id res chain seq x y z
N MET A 1 5.22 -44.73 22.39
CA MET A 1 5.48 -44.08 21.06
C MET A 1 4.41 -43.07 20.61
N ARG A 2 3.13 -43.18 20.99
CA ARG A 2 2.06 -42.20 20.61
C ARG A 2 2.19 -40.82 21.28
N LYS A 3 2.61 -40.75 22.55
CA LYS A 3 2.76 -39.47 23.29
C LYS A 3 3.80 -38.53 22.67
N ASN A 4 4.95 -39.07 22.22
CA ASN A 4 5.98 -38.26 21.57
C ASN A 4 5.51 -37.67 20.23
N LYS A 5 4.69 -38.41 19.47
CA LYS A 5 4.09 -37.88 18.22
C LYS A 5 3.12 -36.73 18.50
N ILE A 6 2.34 -36.81 19.57
CA ILE A 6 1.38 -35.76 19.96
C ILE A 6 2.13 -34.49 20.41
N ILE A 7 3.20 -34.64 21.18
CA ILE A 7 4.02 -33.50 21.63
C ILE A 7 4.65 -32.80 20.43
N VAL A 8 5.22 -33.56 19.48
CA VAL A 8 5.83 -33.00 18.27
C VAL A 8 4.81 -32.28 17.38
N ILE A 9 3.60 -32.84 17.22
CA ILE A 9 2.55 -32.18 16.43
C ILE A 9 2.10 -30.88 17.12
N SER A 10 1.94 -30.91 18.45
CA SER A 10 1.53 -29.73 19.22
C SER A 10 2.55 -28.59 19.14
N THR A 11 3.85 -28.89 19.16
CA THR A 11 4.90 -27.87 19.05
C THR A 11 4.98 -27.29 17.64
N ILE A 12 4.79 -28.11 16.60
CA ILE A 12 4.74 -27.64 15.21
C ILE A 12 3.55 -26.70 14.98
N ILE A 13 2.36 -27.07 15.46
CA ILE A 13 1.16 -26.22 15.34
C ILE A 13 1.37 -24.89 16.05
N LEU A 14 1.92 -24.91 17.27
CA LEU A 14 2.19 -23.69 18.02
C LEU A 14 3.19 -22.77 17.29
N PHE A 15 4.22 -23.35 16.69
CA PHE A 15 5.20 -22.59 15.90
C PHE A 15 4.56 -21.98 14.65
N ILE A 16 3.71 -22.71 13.94
CA ILE A 16 2.99 -22.19 12.77
C ILE A 16 2.07 -21.03 13.17
N ILE A 17 1.31 -21.17 14.27
CA ILE A 17 0.44 -20.09 14.77
C ILE A 17 1.27 -18.86 15.14
N LEU A 18 2.43 -19.06 15.77
CA LEU A 18 3.33 -17.98 16.16
C LEU A 18 3.93 -17.27 14.94
N VAL A 19 4.34 -18.02 13.91
CA VAL A 19 4.82 -17.46 12.63
C VAL A 19 3.69 -16.70 11.93
N ILE A 20 2.48 -17.25 11.86
CA ILE A 20 1.33 -16.53 11.29
C ILE A 20 1.11 -15.24 12.07
N PHE A 21 1.02 -15.28 13.40
CA PHE A 21 0.78 -14.08 14.20
C PHE A 21 1.85 -12.98 14.01
N LEU A 22 3.12 -13.38 13.85
CA LEU A 22 4.23 -12.44 13.64
C LEU A 22 4.34 -11.91 12.19
N PHE A 23 4.03 -12.73 11.19
CA PHE A 23 4.21 -12.40 9.77
C PHE A 23 2.92 -11.98 9.06
N TYR A 24 1.74 -12.27 9.61
CA TYR A 24 0.44 -11.82 9.08
C TYR A 24 0.28 -10.30 8.97
N PRO A 25 0.69 -9.46 9.95
CA PRO A 25 0.61 -8.00 9.78
C PRO A 25 1.53 -7.51 8.65
N PHE A 26 2.62 -8.21 8.38
CA PHE A 26 3.53 -7.91 7.27
C PHE A 26 2.91 -8.26 5.91
N TYR A 27 2.22 -9.40 5.81
CA TYR A 27 1.51 -9.80 4.59
C TYR A 27 0.35 -8.87 4.22
N ILE A 28 -0.32 -8.25 5.20
CA ILE A 28 -1.39 -7.29 4.90
C ILE A 28 -0.82 -5.97 4.34
N SER A 29 0.44 -5.65 4.66
CA SER A 29 1.09 -4.42 4.20
C SER A 29 1.50 -4.45 2.73
N SER A 30 1.56 -5.62 2.08
CA SER A 30 1.89 -5.74 0.66
C SER A 30 0.65 -5.53 -0.21
N GLY A 31 -0.07 -4.43 0.03
CA GLY A 31 -1.26 -4.03 -0.71
C GLY A 31 -1.00 -4.11 -2.21
N GLU A 32 -1.56 -5.14 -2.83
CA GLU A 32 -1.34 -5.45 -4.23
C GLU A 32 -1.89 -4.28 -5.08
N CYS A 33 -1.08 -3.79 -6.01
CA CYS A 33 -1.52 -2.83 -7.01
C CYS A 33 -2.53 -3.49 -7.96
N THR A 34 -3.81 -3.44 -7.61
CA THR A 34 -4.89 -4.04 -8.41
C THR A 34 -5.51 -3.08 -9.42
N SER A 35 -5.26 -1.76 -9.29
CA SER A 35 -5.75 -0.76 -10.25
C SER A 35 -4.74 -0.44 -11.35
N GLU A 36 -5.24 -0.11 -12.54
CA GLU A 36 -4.42 0.26 -13.71
C GLU A 36 -3.48 1.43 -13.39
N GLN A 37 -3.95 2.44 -12.65
CA GLN A 37 -3.14 3.60 -12.27
C GLN A 37 -2.01 3.24 -11.30
N CYS A 38 -2.23 2.26 -10.42
CA CYS A 38 -1.22 1.76 -9.49
C CYS A 38 -0.07 1.08 -10.26
N LEU A 39 -0.41 0.22 -11.22
CA LEU A 39 0.57 -0.44 -12.09
C LEU A 39 1.38 0.58 -12.90
N LYS A 40 0.70 1.55 -13.54
CA LYS A 40 1.38 2.60 -14.30
C LYS A 40 2.31 3.46 -13.45
N CYS A 41 1.96 3.72 -12.19
CA CYS A 41 2.84 4.42 -11.27
C CYS A 41 4.16 3.67 -11.07
N ILE A 42 4.08 2.37 -10.75
CA ILE A 42 5.25 1.52 -10.55
C ILE A 42 6.07 1.38 -11.84
N GLU A 43 5.41 1.14 -12.98
CA GLU A 43 6.07 1.00 -14.28
C GLU A 43 6.79 2.27 -14.71
N SER A 44 6.31 3.43 -14.27
CA SER A 44 6.96 4.73 -14.51
C SER A 44 8.11 5.03 -13.55
N GLY A 45 8.43 4.11 -12.63
CA GLY A 45 9.46 4.28 -11.61
C GLY A 45 9.00 5.06 -10.37
N GLY A 46 7.70 5.32 -10.24
CA GLY A 46 7.11 5.96 -9.08
C GLY A 46 6.80 4.99 -7.94
N ILE A 47 6.54 5.55 -6.75
CA ILE A 47 6.19 4.81 -5.55
C ILE A 47 4.74 5.14 -5.17
N VAL A 48 3.92 4.12 -4.94
CA VAL A 48 2.56 4.33 -4.46
C VAL A 48 2.59 4.63 -2.97
N THR A 49 2.11 5.81 -2.59
CA THR A 49 2.02 6.25 -1.20
C THR A 49 0.64 6.83 -0.91
N ILE A 50 0.36 7.17 0.35
CA ILE A 50 -0.89 7.79 0.78
C ILE A 50 -0.59 9.25 1.13
N SER A 51 -1.46 10.16 0.70
CA SER A 51 -1.37 11.58 1.03
C SER A 51 -2.75 12.18 1.30
N LEU A 52 -2.77 13.29 2.04
CA LEU A 52 -3.97 14.10 2.23
C LEU A 52 -4.19 14.96 1.00
N CYS A 53 -5.24 14.64 0.25
CA CYS A 53 -5.64 15.40 -0.93
C CYS A 53 -7.08 15.87 -0.80
N CYS A 54 -7.54 16.72 -1.70
CA CYS A 54 -8.86 17.33 -1.56
C CYS A 54 -9.99 16.31 -1.67
N LYS A 55 -11.10 16.54 -0.98
CA LYS A 55 -12.28 15.65 -1.02
C LYS A 55 -12.80 15.41 -2.44
N SER A 56 -12.53 16.31 -3.37
CA SER A 56 -12.85 16.17 -4.80
C SER A 56 -11.88 15.27 -5.57
N SER A 57 -10.71 14.98 -5.02
CA SER A 57 -9.64 14.20 -5.65
C SER A 57 -9.87 12.71 -5.41
N SER A 58 -9.71 11.92 -6.47
CA SER A 58 -9.67 10.45 -6.41
C SER A 58 -8.25 9.94 -6.16
N ASP A 59 -8.12 8.63 -5.97
CA ASP A 59 -6.82 7.95 -6.03
C ASP A 59 -6.08 8.27 -7.34
N PHE A 60 -4.75 8.33 -7.23
CA PHE A 60 -3.79 8.70 -8.27
C PHE A 60 -4.13 10.03 -8.97
N PRO A 61 -4.38 11.12 -8.21
CA PRO A 61 -4.67 12.40 -8.81
C PRO A 61 -3.45 12.92 -9.56
N ARG A 62 -3.69 13.72 -10.60
CA ARG A 62 -2.64 14.40 -11.35
C ARG A 62 -1.88 15.36 -10.44
N MET A 63 -0.60 15.08 -10.20
CA MET A 63 0.30 15.89 -9.39
C MET A 63 1.00 16.97 -10.21
N ASP A 64 0.94 16.89 -11.52
CA ASP A 64 1.40 17.92 -12.45
C ASP A 64 0.41 19.09 -12.60
N LEU A 65 -0.77 18.98 -11.98
CA LEU A 65 -1.75 20.06 -11.88
C LEU A 65 -1.77 20.63 -10.46
N ILE A 66 -1.80 21.96 -10.37
CA ILE A 66 -1.95 22.64 -9.08
C ILE A 66 -3.34 22.34 -8.51
N GLY A 67 -3.40 21.97 -7.23
CA GLY A 67 -4.64 21.96 -6.45
C GLY A 67 -5.20 20.59 -6.08
N ALA A 68 -4.64 19.48 -6.58
CA ALA A 68 -5.10 18.15 -6.20
C ALA A 68 -4.99 17.87 -4.68
N CYS A 69 -3.92 18.36 -4.05
CA CYS A 69 -3.62 18.14 -2.63
C CYS A 69 -3.29 19.43 -1.87
N GLY A 70 -3.80 20.58 -2.34
CA GLY A 70 -3.49 21.91 -1.80
C GLY A 70 -4.60 22.57 -0.97
N CYS A 71 -5.59 21.81 -0.51
CA CYS A 71 -6.73 22.28 0.28
C CYS A 71 -6.45 22.26 1.79
N SER A 72 -7.32 22.89 2.56
CA SER A 72 -7.25 22.86 4.03
C SER A 72 -7.45 21.43 4.57
N PRO A 73 -6.88 21.12 5.76
CA PRO A 73 -7.03 19.81 6.39
C PRO A 73 -8.49 19.36 6.53
N GLU A 74 -9.42 20.24 6.92
CA GLU A 74 -10.83 19.87 7.05
C GLU A 74 -11.54 19.54 5.72
N ASN A 75 -10.96 19.94 4.59
CA ASN A 75 -11.45 19.65 3.24
C ASN A 75 -10.59 18.63 2.48
N SER A 76 -9.73 17.93 3.21
CA SER A 76 -8.88 16.86 2.69
C SER A 76 -9.31 15.48 3.18
N HIS A 77 -8.86 14.45 2.48
CA HIS A 77 -9.00 13.04 2.83
C HIS A 77 -7.79 12.25 2.31
N GLU A 78 -7.54 11.10 2.90
CA GLU A 78 -6.44 10.23 2.48
C GLU A 78 -6.77 9.57 1.14
N VAL A 79 -5.87 9.73 0.18
CA VAL A 79 -5.93 9.06 -1.13
C VAL A 79 -4.57 8.46 -1.47
N LYS A 80 -4.58 7.44 -2.33
CA LYS A 80 -3.34 6.94 -2.93
C LYS A 80 -2.82 7.96 -3.93
N ILE A 81 -1.52 8.23 -3.91
CA ILE A 81 -0.84 9.06 -4.89
C ILE A 81 0.34 8.28 -5.51
N CYS A 82 0.78 8.72 -6.68
CA CYS A 82 2.04 8.29 -7.26
C CYS A 82 3.12 9.32 -6.93
N ASP A 83 4.07 8.95 -6.09
CA ASP A 83 5.25 9.75 -5.79
C ASP A 83 6.34 9.47 -6.82
N CYS A 84 6.65 10.48 -7.63
CA CYS A 84 7.65 10.43 -8.69
C CYS A 84 8.96 11.13 -8.27
N GLY A 85 9.14 11.46 -6.98
CA GLY A 85 10.29 12.20 -6.48
C GLY A 85 10.33 13.64 -6.99
N GLU A 86 11.35 13.98 -7.78
CA GLU A 86 11.50 15.32 -8.38
C GLU A 86 10.55 15.56 -9.56
N ASN A 87 10.00 14.49 -10.13
CA ASN A 87 9.10 14.52 -11.28
C ASN A 87 7.63 14.59 -10.84
N ALA A 88 6.74 14.96 -11.77
CA ALA A 88 5.31 15.04 -11.49
C ALA A 88 4.55 13.87 -12.11
N TRP A 89 3.56 13.34 -11.40
CA TRP A 89 2.66 12.33 -11.95
C TRP A 89 1.55 12.98 -12.80
N ASN A 90 1.47 12.63 -14.09
CA ASN A 90 0.45 13.17 -15.01
C ASN A 90 -0.82 12.32 -15.14
N GLY A 91 -1.00 11.30 -14.28
CA GLY A 91 -2.10 10.33 -14.38
C GLY A 91 -1.76 9.08 -15.19
N LYS A 92 -0.61 9.06 -15.88
CA LYS A 92 -0.14 7.92 -16.67
C LYS A 92 1.34 7.62 -16.47
N THR A 93 2.17 8.66 -16.35
CA THR A 93 3.61 8.51 -16.17
C THR A 93 4.21 9.65 -15.36
N CYS A 94 5.41 9.41 -14.83
CA CYS A 94 6.24 10.41 -14.17
C CYS A 94 6.93 11.26 -15.25
N ILE A 95 6.72 12.59 -15.22
CA ILE A 95 7.24 13.56 -16.19
C ILE A 95 8.15 14.61 -15.56
#